data_AF-A0A7C7Q7T8-F1
#
_entry.id   AF-A0A7C7Q7T8-F1
#
_cell.length_a   1.000
_cell.length_b   1.000
_cell.length_c   1.000
_cell.angle_alpha   90.00
_cell.angle_beta   90.00
_cell.angle_gamma   90.00
#
_symmetry.space_group_name_H-M   'P 1'
#
loop_
_entity.id
_entity.type
_entity.pdbx_description
1 polymer ?
#
loop_
_entity_poly.entity_id
_entity_poly.type
_entity_poly.pdbx_seq_one_letter_code
_entity_poly.pdbx_strand_id
1 'polypeptide(L)'
;MLAGWAVRDITPPLGVELAGYFEPRRAEDVLDPLTVTALYIAGEEEVGLLSCDLIGVPEDVVRKAREGIESRTGMPGGRVMISATHTHTGPAVFPKLGYTVDEGYISSLVEAMVEAFCKARDLAGEACLRLARGKMRGISFNRRYRLRDGTVVTNPPKDRPDILGPAGPVDPTLTLLVVEALDRTLAVVHFALHADTLDGNLISADYVGTLRDLMQEGIGADLLFLQGAAGDINHLDPEGEVATYTPENRQRIGCALFRKVERIWKEAGEISGPVLSRSRRVPVRLRLPSAQEVEEARTVIREAEGAEGARLTAEDLAKGDLKARAFFAQEVLRVWERGETGAEMELQAVRLGEVVLVGIPAEVFAEIGIKMRDRSPFPYTSVVELANGAMGYLPTKQAFSEGGYETMLNSYSRLAPDTEKRVLEATGVLLEEI
;
A
#
# COMPACT_ATOMS: atom_id res chain seq x y z
N MET A 1 -16.36 17.94 -16.73
CA MET A 1 -16.22 16.47 -16.87
C MET A 1 -17.34 15.81 -16.07
N LEU A 2 -17.58 14.50 -16.23
CA LEU A 2 -18.51 13.78 -15.36
C LEU A 2 -17.72 13.02 -14.29
N ALA A 3 -18.21 13.03 -13.04
CA ALA A 3 -17.66 12.18 -12.00
C ALA A 3 -18.75 11.70 -11.04
N GLY A 4 -18.54 10.53 -10.47
CA GLY A 4 -19.40 9.96 -9.44
C GLY A 4 -18.63 8.97 -8.59
N TRP A 5 -19.04 8.80 -7.35
CA TRP A 5 -18.40 7.89 -6.41
C TRP A 5 -19.39 7.21 -5.49
N ALA A 6 -18.99 6.05 -4.98
CA ALA A 6 -19.71 5.27 -4.01
C ALA A 6 -18.74 4.60 -3.02
N VAL A 7 -19.20 4.46 -1.78
CA VAL A 7 -18.51 3.75 -0.71
C VAL A 7 -19.32 2.49 -0.40
N ARG A 8 -18.65 1.36 -0.20
CA ARG A 8 -19.29 0.11 0.20
C ARG A 8 -18.50 -0.59 1.29
N ASP A 9 -19.21 -1.18 2.24
CA ASP A 9 -18.61 -2.01 3.29
C ASP A 9 -18.03 -3.31 2.70
N ILE A 10 -16.82 -3.64 3.12
CA ILE A 10 -16.10 -4.87 2.80
C ILE A 10 -15.58 -5.55 4.08
N THR A 11 -16.20 -5.28 5.22
CA THR A 11 -15.83 -5.86 6.52
C THR A 11 -16.04 -7.38 6.46
N PRO A 12 -15.01 -8.20 6.73
CA PRO A 12 -15.15 -9.65 6.68
C PRO A 12 -15.96 -10.17 7.87
N PRO A 13 -16.49 -11.41 7.78
CA PRO A 13 -17.02 -12.08 8.97
C PRO A 13 -15.94 -12.27 10.04
N LEU A 14 -16.35 -12.35 11.31
CA LEU A 14 -15.44 -12.66 12.41
C LEU A 14 -14.85 -14.07 12.26
N GLY A 15 -13.66 -14.27 12.85
CA GLY A 15 -12.93 -15.53 12.84
C GLY A 15 -12.01 -15.73 11.64
N VAL A 16 -12.08 -14.89 10.60
CA VAL A 16 -11.11 -14.89 9.49
C VAL A 16 -9.71 -14.53 9.99
N GLU A 17 -8.68 -14.98 9.29
CA GLU A 17 -7.30 -14.62 9.61
C GLU A 17 -7.01 -13.17 9.23
N LEU A 18 -6.27 -12.43 10.06
CA LEU A 18 -5.88 -11.04 9.82
C LEU A 18 -4.46 -10.96 9.25
N ALA A 19 -4.28 -10.25 8.15
CA ALA A 19 -2.97 -10.08 7.51
C ALA A 19 -2.17 -8.89 8.07
N GLY A 20 -0.85 -8.94 7.92
CA GLY A 20 0.08 -7.86 8.27
C GLY A 20 1.20 -8.26 9.25
N TYR A 21 1.04 -9.38 9.97
CA TYR A 21 1.99 -9.86 10.98
C TYR A 21 2.33 -11.34 10.80
N PHE A 22 3.50 -11.77 11.28
CA PHE A 22 3.99 -13.14 11.04
C PHE A 22 3.32 -14.21 11.91
N GLU A 23 2.52 -13.81 12.92
CA GLU A 23 1.73 -14.74 13.72
C GLU A 23 0.27 -14.78 13.23
N PRO A 24 -0.35 -15.98 13.22
CA PRO A 24 -1.77 -16.09 12.94
C PRO A 24 -2.59 -15.31 13.98
N ARG A 25 -3.32 -14.31 13.50
CA ARG A 25 -4.33 -13.57 14.26
C ARG A 25 -5.68 -13.81 13.63
N ARG A 26 -6.74 -13.85 14.43
CA ARG A 26 -8.11 -13.99 13.93
C ARG A 26 -8.94 -12.82 14.36
N ALA A 27 -9.84 -12.38 13.48
CA ALA A 27 -10.78 -11.30 13.77
C ALA A 27 -11.71 -11.70 14.93
N GLU A 28 -11.64 -10.98 16.04
CA GLU A 28 -12.47 -11.22 17.23
C GLU A 28 -13.64 -10.24 17.33
N ASP A 29 -13.45 -9.00 16.87
CA ASP A 29 -14.49 -7.97 16.82
C ASP A 29 -14.08 -6.90 15.78
N VAL A 30 -14.95 -5.90 15.56
CA VAL A 30 -14.75 -4.80 14.61
C VAL A 30 -14.63 -3.48 15.37
N LEU A 31 -13.47 -2.83 15.29
CA LEU A 31 -13.27 -1.49 15.83
C LEU A 31 -13.91 -0.41 14.94
N ASP A 32 -13.70 -0.54 13.63
CA ASP A 32 -14.30 0.30 12.60
C ASP A 32 -14.39 -0.47 11.27
N PRO A 33 -15.41 -0.17 10.43
CA PRO A 33 -15.65 -0.94 9.22
C PRO A 33 -14.54 -0.74 8.18
N LEU A 34 -14.32 -1.78 7.39
CA LEU A 34 -13.49 -1.73 6.19
C LEU A 34 -14.37 -1.35 5.00
N THR A 35 -13.86 -0.50 4.13
CA THR A 35 -14.59 0.01 2.96
C THR A 35 -13.81 -0.16 1.66
N VAL A 36 -14.55 -0.28 0.56
CA VAL A 36 -14.06 0.08 -0.78
C VAL A 36 -14.71 1.41 -1.18
N THR A 37 -13.87 2.39 -1.53
CA THR A 37 -14.32 3.64 -2.16
C THR A 37 -14.00 3.59 -3.64
N ALA A 38 -15.04 3.69 -4.49
CA ALA A 38 -14.91 3.72 -5.94
C ALA A 38 -15.21 5.12 -6.48
N LEU A 39 -14.33 5.62 -7.34
CA LEU A 39 -14.49 6.86 -8.09
C LEU A 39 -14.48 6.56 -9.58
N TYR A 40 -15.49 7.04 -10.29
CA TYR A 40 -15.60 7.04 -11.75
C TYR A 40 -15.44 8.48 -12.24
N ILE A 41 -14.64 8.68 -13.29
CA ILE A 41 -14.47 9.96 -13.97
C ILE A 41 -14.54 9.74 -15.48
N ALA A 42 -15.29 10.57 -16.19
CA ALA A 42 -15.35 10.60 -17.65
C ALA A 42 -14.94 11.96 -18.20
N GLY A 43 -13.88 11.96 -19.00
CA GLY A 43 -13.45 13.04 -19.87
C GLY A 43 -13.30 12.52 -21.30
N GLU A 44 -12.10 12.62 -21.86
CA GLU A 44 -11.73 12.02 -23.14
C GLU A 44 -11.77 10.49 -23.08
N GLU A 45 -11.38 9.92 -21.94
CA GLU A 45 -11.61 8.52 -21.59
C GLU A 45 -12.43 8.40 -20.30
N GLU A 46 -13.07 7.26 -20.13
CA GLU A 46 -13.64 6.83 -18.85
C GLU A 46 -12.55 6.12 -18.03
N VAL A 47 -12.32 6.56 -16.80
CA VAL A 47 -11.33 5.98 -15.87
C VAL A 47 -11.97 5.71 -14.52
N GLY A 48 -11.39 4.73 -13.80
CA GLY A 48 -11.84 4.35 -12.47
C GLY A 48 -10.71 4.28 -11.46
N LEU A 49 -10.98 4.67 -10.21
CA LEU A 49 -10.10 4.44 -9.06
C LEU A 49 -10.90 3.69 -7.98
N LEU A 50 -10.37 2.59 -7.47
CA LEU A 50 -10.84 1.94 -6.26
C LEU A 50 -9.72 1.94 -5.23
N SER A 51 -10.08 2.25 -3.98
CA SER A 51 -9.22 2.03 -2.82
C SER A 51 -9.94 1.16 -1.80
N CYS A 52 -9.30 0.08 -1.38
CA CYS A 52 -9.83 -0.89 -0.43
C CYS A 52 -9.07 -0.82 0.89
N ASP A 53 -9.80 -0.85 2.01
CA ASP A 53 -9.22 -1.03 3.33
C ASP A 53 -8.74 -2.48 3.53
N LEU A 54 -7.60 -2.80 2.92
CA LEU A 54 -6.95 -4.12 2.93
C LEU A 54 -5.44 -3.96 3.03
N ILE A 55 -4.73 -5.04 3.34
CA ILE A 55 -3.27 -5.09 3.29
C ILE A 55 -2.70 -4.94 1.86
N GLY A 56 -3.50 -5.26 0.85
CA GLY A 56 -3.14 -5.29 -0.57
C GLY A 56 -4.28 -5.93 -1.36
N VAL A 57 -4.24 -5.87 -2.68
CA VAL A 57 -5.22 -6.58 -3.53
C VAL A 57 -4.49 -7.58 -4.43
N PRO A 58 -4.78 -8.89 -4.34
CA PRO A 58 -4.17 -9.89 -5.22
C PRO A 58 -4.47 -9.62 -6.70
N GLU A 59 -3.54 -9.94 -7.60
CA GLU A 59 -3.72 -9.74 -9.05
C GLU A 59 -4.96 -10.48 -9.60
N ASP A 60 -5.28 -11.67 -9.08
CA ASP A 60 -6.45 -12.42 -9.53
C ASP A 60 -7.77 -11.77 -9.07
N VAL A 61 -7.80 -11.17 -7.88
CA VAL A 61 -8.93 -10.38 -7.37
C VAL A 61 -9.11 -9.11 -8.21
N VAL A 62 -8.01 -8.40 -8.50
CA VAL A 62 -8.02 -7.23 -9.41
C VAL A 62 -8.57 -7.62 -10.77
N ARG A 63 -8.08 -8.71 -11.36
CA ARG A 63 -8.55 -9.21 -12.67
C ARG A 63 -10.05 -9.53 -12.64
N LYS A 64 -10.52 -10.31 -11.66
CA LYS A 64 -11.94 -10.67 -11.52
C LYS A 64 -12.83 -9.43 -11.35
N ALA A 65 -12.41 -8.46 -10.55
CA ALA A 65 -13.15 -7.20 -10.36
C ALA A 65 -13.20 -6.38 -11.66
N ARG A 66 -12.07 -6.24 -12.38
CA ARG A 66 -12.01 -5.54 -13.67
C ARG A 66 -12.87 -6.22 -14.74
N GLU A 67 -12.86 -7.54 -14.82
CA GLU A 67 -13.72 -8.31 -15.73
C GLU A 67 -15.21 -8.11 -15.40
N GLY A 68 -15.57 -8.14 -14.12
CA GLY A 68 -16.94 -7.84 -13.67
C GLY A 68 -17.38 -6.42 -14.01
N ILE A 69 -16.50 -5.43 -13.79
CA ILE A 69 -16.77 -4.02 -14.13
C ILE A 69 -16.97 -3.89 -15.63
N GLU A 70 -16.09 -4.44 -16.44
CA GLU A 70 -16.18 -4.38 -17.90
C GLU A 70 -17.46 -5.05 -18.40
N SER A 71 -17.79 -6.22 -17.87
CA SER A 71 -19.02 -6.93 -18.25
C SER A 71 -20.30 -6.15 -17.92
N ARG A 72 -20.34 -5.38 -16.82
CA ARG A 72 -21.55 -4.64 -16.42
C ARG A 72 -21.63 -3.23 -17.00
N THR A 73 -20.50 -2.63 -17.33
CA THR A 73 -20.43 -1.22 -17.73
C THR A 73 -20.07 -1.03 -19.20
N GLY A 74 -19.40 -2.01 -19.83
CA GLY A 74 -18.76 -1.87 -21.13
C GLY A 74 -17.48 -1.02 -21.11
N MET A 75 -17.08 -0.48 -19.95
CA MET A 75 -15.83 0.27 -19.79
C MET A 75 -14.66 -0.72 -19.71
N PRO A 76 -13.57 -0.55 -20.48
CA PRO A 76 -12.42 -1.44 -20.40
C PRO A 76 -11.89 -1.55 -18.97
N GLY A 77 -11.82 -2.77 -18.42
CA GLY A 77 -11.41 -2.98 -17.04
C GLY A 77 -9.98 -2.49 -16.76
N GLY A 78 -9.11 -2.51 -17.78
CA GLY A 78 -7.76 -1.97 -17.72
C GLY A 78 -7.66 -0.45 -17.50
N ARG A 79 -8.78 0.29 -17.54
CA ARG A 79 -8.86 1.72 -17.15
C ARG A 79 -9.25 1.95 -15.69
N VAL A 80 -9.41 0.87 -14.91
CA VAL A 80 -9.69 0.93 -13.46
C VAL A 80 -8.42 0.63 -12.69
N MET A 81 -7.90 1.60 -11.94
CA MET A 81 -6.86 1.36 -10.94
C MET A 81 -7.51 0.85 -9.65
N ILE A 82 -7.00 -0.25 -9.10
CA ILE A 82 -7.49 -0.84 -7.86
C ILE A 82 -6.34 -0.91 -6.85
N SER A 83 -6.46 -0.22 -5.73
CA SER A 83 -5.40 -0.06 -4.73
C SER A 83 -5.86 -0.44 -3.33
N ALA A 84 -4.92 -0.54 -2.40
CA ALA A 84 -5.19 -0.80 -0.99
C ALA A 84 -4.64 0.31 -0.10
N THR A 85 -5.28 0.55 1.05
CA THR A 85 -4.78 1.49 2.08
C THR A 85 -3.64 0.91 2.92
N HIS A 86 -3.40 -0.40 2.78
CA HIS A 86 -2.37 -1.16 3.47
C HIS A 86 -2.63 -1.33 4.98
N THR A 87 -3.88 -1.54 5.40
CA THR A 87 -4.20 -1.83 6.81
C THR A 87 -3.70 -3.22 7.24
N HIS A 88 -3.02 -3.28 8.39
CA HIS A 88 -2.52 -4.50 9.03
C HIS A 88 -3.53 -5.18 9.98
N THR A 89 -4.77 -4.68 10.02
CA THR A 89 -5.87 -5.27 10.80
C THR A 89 -7.06 -5.63 9.90
N GLY A 90 -6.81 -5.85 8.61
CA GLY A 90 -7.78 -6.39 7.65
C GLY A 90 -7.65 -7.91 7.44
N PRO A 91 -8.61 -8.52 6.73
CA PRO A 91 -8.57 -9.95 6.43
C PRO A 91 -7.37 -10.33 5.56
N ALA A 92 -6.92 -11.56 5.71
CA ALA A 92 -5.96 -12.16 4.79
C ALA A 92 -6.60 -12.38 3.42
N VAL A 93 -5.97 -11.84 2.38
CA VAL A 93 -6.46 -11.87 1.00
C VAL A 93 -5.54 -12.61 0.02
N PHE A 94 -4.34 -13.00 0.43
CA PHE A 94 -3.47 -13.87 -0.36
C PHE A 94 -2.82 -14.95 0.53
N PRO A 95 -2.65 -16.19 0.04
CA PRO A 95 -2.09 -17.30 0.81
C PRO A 95 -0.54 -17.26 0.77
N LYS A 96 0.04 -16.15 1.22
CA LYS A 96 1.50 -15.95 1.36
C LYS A 96 1.82 -15.80 2.83
N LEU A 97 3.09 -15.99 3.21
CA LEU A 97 3.55 -15.88 4.61
C LEU A 97 2.81 -16.81 5.60
N GLY A 98 2.13 -17.86 5.11
CA GLY A 98 1.41 -18.83 5.94
C GLY A 98 -0.07 -18.53 6.18
N TYR A 99 -0.61 -17.43 5.64
CA TYR A 99 -2.02 -17.09 5.83
C TYR A 99 -2.98 -18.08 5.14
N THR A 100 -4.11 -18.30 5.80
CA THR A 100 -5.31 -18.92 5.23
C THR A 100 -6.27 -17.85 4.75
N VAL A 101 -6.71 -17.95 3.49
CA VAL A 101 -7.66 -17.02 2.88
C VAL A 101 -9.07 -17.61 2.95
N ASP A 102 -10.05 -16.77 3.30
CA ASP A 102 -11.47 -17.13 3.23
C ASP A 102 -12.00 -16.87 1.81
N GLU A 103 -12.21 -17.93 1.03
CA GLU A 103 -12.66 -17.83 -0.37
C GLU A 103 -14.08 -17.25 -0.50
N GLY A 104 -14.92 -17.41 0.52
CA GLY A 104 -16.24 -16.80 0.57
C GLY A 104 -16.14 -15.28 0.67
N TYR A 105 -15.23 -14.80 1.53
CA TYR A 105 -14.90 -13.38 1.63
C TYR A 105 -14.27 -12.82 0.35
N ILE A 106 -13.34 -13.55 -0.29
CA ILE A 106 -12.78 -13.10 -1.58
C ILE A 106 -13.88 -12.93 -2.65
N SER A 107 -14.84 -13.86 -2.68
CA SER A 107 -15.95 -13.79 -3.62
C SER A 107 -16.86 -12.58 -3.36
N SER A 108 -17.20 -12.31 -2.09
CA SER A 108 -18.01 -11.13 -1.73
C SER A 108 -17.25 -9.82 -1.93
N LEU A 109 -15.94 -9.81 -1.68
CA LEU A 109 -15.06 -8.66 -1.94
C LEU A 109 -15.09 -8.28 -3.42
N VAL A 110 -14.90 -9.24 -4.34
CA VAL A 110 -14.96 -8.98 -5.78
C VAL A 110 -16.31 -8.35 -6.16
N GLU A 111 -17.43 -8.93 -5.72
CA GLU A 111 -18.75 -8.39 -6.04
C GLU A 111 -18.94 -6.97 -5.48
N ALA A 112 -18.51 -6.74 -4.23
CA ALA A 112 -18.59 -5.43 -3.59
C ALA A 112 -17.81 -4.36 -4.35
N MET A 113 -16.63 -4.70 -4.88
CA MET A 113 -15.82 -3.80 -5.71
C MET A 113 -16.53 -3.46 -7.03
N VAL A 114 -17.11 -4.46 -7.71
CA VAL A 114 -17.85 -4.24 -8.96
C VAL A 114 -19.10 -3.39 -8.71
N GLU A 115 -19.85 -3.66 -7.65
CA GLU A 115 -21.03 -2.89 -7.23
C GLU A 115 -20.71 -1.46 -6.83
N ALA A 116 -19.64 -1.24 -6.05
CA ALA A 116 -19.20 0.11 -5.72
C ALA A 116 -18.88 0.90 -7.00
N PHE A 117 -18.17 0.30 -7.94
CA PHE A 117 -17.83 0.98 -9.20
C PHE A 117 -19.05 1.26 -10.09
N CYS A 118 -19.95 0.29 -10.26
CA CYS A 118 -21.16 0.52 -11.05
C CYS A 118 -22.02 1.61 -10.42
N LYS A 119 -22.15 1.61 -9.08
CA LYS A 119 -22.87 2.66 -8.37
C LYS A 119 -22.21 4.03 -8.52
N ALA A 120 -20.88 4.09 -8.47
CA ALA A 120 -20.11 5.31 -8.71
C ALA A 120 -20.41 5.88 -10.11
N ARG A 121 -20.44 5.02 -11.14
CA ARG A 121 -20.80 5.40 -12.51
C ARG A 121 -22.26 5.85 -12.65
N ASP A 122 -23.20 5.14 -12.04
CA ASP A 122 -24.62 5.49 -12.08
C ASP A 122 -24.92 6.83 -11.41
N LEU A 123 -24.12 7.21 -10.42
CA LEU A 123 -24.21 8.49 -9.71
C LEU A 123 -23.40 9.60 -10.40
N ALA A 124 -22.79 9.34 -11.56
CA ALA A 124 -21.95 10.33 -12.22
C ALA A 124 -22.76 11.55 -12.68
N GLY A 125 -22.31 12.74 -12.29
CA GLY A 125 -22.87 14.02 -12.69
C GLY A 125 -21.78 15.00 -13.09
N GLU A 126 -22.17 16.22 -13.48
CA GLU A 126 -21.20 17.29 -13.75
C GLU A 126 -20.35 17.54 -12.51
N ALA A 127 -19.03 17.53 -12.69
CA ALA A 127 -18.07 17.66 -11.61
C ALA A 127 -16.92 18.61 -11.94
N CYS A 128 -16.42 19.28 -10.91
CA CYS A 128 -15.19 20.07 -10.91
C CYS A 128 -14.10 19.31 -10.14
N LEU A 129 -12.86 19.38 -10.65
CA LEU A 129 -11.69 18.87 -9.95
C LEU A 129 -10.88 20.03 -9.39
N ARG A 130 -10.48 19.93 -8.13
CA ARG A 130 -9.58 20.88 -7.49
C ARG A 130 -8.39 20.17 -6.89
N LEU A 131 -7.23 20.82 -6.89
CA LEU A 131 -5.99 20.21 -6.47
C LEU A 131 -5.24 21.12 -5.50
N ALA A 132 -4.74 20.52 -4.42
CA ALA A 132 -3.78 21.14 -3.51
C ALA A 132 -2.65 20.15 -3.20
N ARG A 133 -1.49 20.71 -2.87
CA ARG A 133 -0.34 19.94 -2.37
C ARG A 133 0.22 20.60 -1.14
N GLY A 134 0.45 19.80 -0.11
CA GLY A 134 1.08 20.20 1.13
C GLY A 134 2.27 19.32 1.50
N LYS A 135 2.98 19.74 2.55
CA LYS A 135 3.95 18.90 3.26
C LYS A 135 3.40 18.54 4.64
N MET A 136 3.41 17.25 4.97
CA MET A 136 3.09 16.69 6.27
C MET A 136 4.34 16.04 6.86
N ARG A 137 4.70 16.40 8.09
CA ARG A 137 5.91 15.93 8.78
C ARG A 137 5.55 15.52 10.21
N GLY A 138 6.39 14.71 10.84
CA GLY A 138 6.26 14.32 12.25
C GLY A 138 5.28 13.17 12.52
N ILE A 139 4.80 12.50 11.46
CA ILE A 139 3.97 11.29 11.58
C ILE A 139 4.49 10.11 10.74
N SER A 140 5.37 10.37 9.78
CA SER A 140 5.99 9.37 8.93
C SER A 140 7.51 9.45 9.05
N PHE A 141 8.13 8.28 9.19
CA PHE A 141 9.56 8.13 9.45
C PHE A 141 10.11 6.97 8.64
N ASN A 142 11.36 7.10 8.17
CA ASN A 142 12.02 6.00 7.52
C ASN A 142 12.36 4.95 8.58
N ARG A 143 11.94 3.71 8.32
CA ARG A 143 12.03 2.61 9.29
C ARG A 143 13.33 1.82 9.20
N ARG A 144 14.18 2.14 8.22
CA ARG A 144 15.48 1.50 7.98
C ARG A 144 16.58 2.40 8.54
N TYR A 145 17.51 1.83 9.29
CA TYR A 145 18.59 2.57 9.95
C TYR A 145 19.96 1.98 9.61
N ARG A 146 20.92 2.85 9.28
CA ARG A 146 22.32 2.51 9.03
C ARG A 146 23.08 2.35 10.34
N LEU A 147 23.91 1.32 10.40
CA LEU A 147 24.77 1.01 11.53
C LEU A 147 26.23 1.40 11.23
N ARG A 148 27.07 1.49 12.27
CA ARG A 148 28.50 1.84 12.16
C ARG A 148 29.32 0.87 11.29
N ASP A 149 28.88 -0.38 11.17
CA ASP A 149 29.53 -1.40 10.34
C ASP A 149 29.11 -1.35 8.85
N GLY A 150 28.20 -0.43 8.49
CA GLY A 150 27.70 -0.25 7.14
C GLY A 150 26.44 -1.06 6.80
N THR A 151 25.97 -1.92 7.72
CA THR A 151 24.71 -2.68 7.52
C THR A 151 23.48 -1.81 7.81
N VAL A 152 22.33 -2.27 7.33
CA VAL A 152 21.02 -1.65 7.58
C VAL A 152 20.10 -2.64 8.28
N VAL A 153 19.38 -2.15 9.29
CA VAL A 153 18.37 -2.88 10.06
C VAL A 153 17.04 -2.13 10.04
N THR A 154 15.94 -2.88 10.07
CA THR A 154 14.57 -2.34 10.07
C THR A 154 14.06 -2.30 11.50
N ASN A 155 13.53 -1.15 11.94
CA ASN A 155 13.02 -0.92 13.30
C ASN A 155 13.99 -1.40 14.41
N PRO A 156 15.27 -0.98 14.43
CA PRO A 156 16.14 -1.34 15.54
C PRO A 156 15.65 -0.72 16.86
N PRO A 157 16.03 -1.29 18.02
CA PRO A 157 15.86 -0.62 19.30
C PRO A 157 16.44 0.80 19.26
N LYS A 158 15.68 1.78 19.76
CA LYS A 158 16.02 3.21 19.63
C LYS A 158 17.28 3.61 20.39
N ASP A 159 17.59 2.89 21.48
CA ASP A 159 18.75 3.09 22.35
C ASP A 159 20.03 2.39 21.85
N ARG A 160 19.96 1.74 20.69
CA ARG A 160 21.08 0.98 20.13
C ARG A 160 22.25 1.94 19.75
N PRO A 161 23.46 1.78 20.34
CA PRO A 161 24.50 2.81 20.33
C PRO A 161 25.26 2.97 18.99
N ASP A 162 25.14 2.01 18.07
CA ASP A 162 25.79 1.98 16.76
C ASP A 162 24.89 2.49 15.62
N ILE A 163 23.68 2.98 15.89
CA ILE A 163 22.84 3.65 14.90
C ILE A 163 23.50 4.96 14.45
N LEU A 164 23.67 5.13 13.14
CA LEU A 164 24.12 6.37 12.50
C LEU A 164 22.96 7.27 12.07
N GLY A 165 21.78 6.68 11.87
CA GLY A 165 20.56 7.37 11.45
C GLY A 165 19.84 6.66 10.30
N PRO A 166 18.77 7.27 9.77
CA PRO A 166 17.97 6.67 8.71
C PRO A 166 18.76 6.30 7.45
N ALA A 167 18.36 5.19 6.81
CA ALA A 167 18.95 4.68 5.59
C ALA A 167 18.39 5.36 4.32
N GLY A 168 17.17 5.89 4.40
CA GLY A 168 16.49 6.57 3.30
C GLY A 168 15.79 7.87 3.72
N PRO A 169 15.21 8.60 2.75
CA PRO A 169 14.42 9.79 3.00
C PRO A 169 13.02 9.42 3.50
N VAL A 170 12.26 10.46 3.83
CA VAL A 170 10.80 10.42 4.00
C VAL A 170 10.20 11.32 2.93
N ASP A 171 9.14 10.89 2.27
CA ASP A 171 8.35 11.76 1.41
C ASP A 171 7.23 12.45 2.23
N PRO A 172 7.34 13.75 2.55
CA PRO A 172 6.31 14.44 3.31
C PRO A 172 5.14 14.90 2.43
N THR A 173 5.15 14.60 1.13
CA THR A 173 4.17 15.17 0.19
C THR A 173 2.78 14.61 0.47
N LEU A 174 1.84 15.48 0.78
CA LEU A 174 0.41 15.18 0.83
C LEU A 174 -0.24 15.83 -0.39
N THR A 175 -0.88 15.04 -1.24
CA THR A 175 -1.64 15.54 -2.38
C THR A 175 -3.13 15.36 -2.10
N LEU A 176 -3.91 16.42 -2.29
CA LEU A 176 -5.35 16.44 -2.14
C LEU A 176 -5.97 16.77 -3.49
N LEU A 177 -6.71 15.82 -4.06
CA LEU A 177 -7.63 16.06 -5.17
C LEU A 177 -9.05 16.08 -4.61
N VAL A 178 -9.78 17.16 -4.84
CA VAL A 178 -11.18 17.30 -4.46
C VAL A 178 -12.04 17.12 -5.70
N VAL A 179 -13.03 16.23 -5.63
CA VAL A 179 -14.05 16.05 -6.65
C VAL A 179 -15.35 16.63 -6.11
N GLU A 180 -15.81 17.72 -6.69
CA GLU A 180 -17.05 18.40 -6.32
C GLU A 180 -18.11 18.08 -7.38
N ALA A 181 -19.17 17.37 -7.02
CA ALA A 181 -20.27 17.02 -7.92
C ALA A 181 -21.62 17.27 -7.22
N LEU A 182 -22.41 18.19 -7.77
CA LEU A 182 -23.68 18.64 -7.17
C LEU A 182 -23.50 19.10 -5.70
N ASP A 183 -24.16 18.42 -4.76
CA ASP A 183 -24.12 18.64 -3.31
C ASP A 183 -23.19 17.68 -2.58
N ARG A 184 -22.44 16.85 -3.31
CA ARG A 184 -21.52 15.86 -2.75
C ARG A 184 -20.08 16.27 -3.03
N THR A 185 -19.19 15.93 -2.10
CA THR A 185 -17.75 16.13 -2.25
C THR A 185 -16.99 14.86 -1.90
N LEU A 186 -16.00 14.50 -2.72
CA LEU A 186 -15.02 13.45 -2.43
C LEU A 186 -13.64 14.08 -2.27
N ALA A 187 -12.96 13.72 -1.19
CA ALA A 187 -11.54 13.99 -1.00
C ALA A 187 -10.72 12.75 -1.39
N VAL A 188 -9.91 12.88 -2.43
CA VAL A 188 -8.88 11.90 -2.78
C VAL A 188 -7.57 12.35 -2.11
N VAL A 189 -7.18 11.65 -1.05
CA VAL A 189 -5.98 11.97 -0.25
C VAL A 189 -4.90 10.97 -0.57
N HIS A 190 -3.74 11.47 -1.00
CA HIS A 190 -2.53 10.68 -1.25
C HIS A 190 -1.45 11.03 -0.23
N PHE A 191 -0.93 10.04 0.49
CA PHE A 191 0.15 10.21 1.46
C PHE A 191 0.90 8.89 1.70
N ALA A 192 2.22 8.97 1.98
CA ALA A 192 3.07 7.81 2.22
C ALA A 192 3.25 7.54 3.72
N LEU A 193 2.55 6.53 4.24
CA LEU A 193 2.68 6.05 5.62
C LEU A 193 2.05 4.67 5.79
N HIS A 194 2.79 3.64 6.23
CA HIS A 194 2.20 2.34 6.57
C HIS A 194 1.01 2.47 7.52
N ALA A 195 -0.13 1.87 7.16
CA ALA A 195 -1.33 1.74 8.00
C ALA A 195 -1.20 0.54 8.96
N ASP A 196 -0.22 0.66 9.84
CA ASP A 196 0.20 -0.36 10.82
C ASP A 196 0.23 0.23 12.24
N THR A 197 -0.72 1.10 12.58
CA THR A 197 -0.72 1.86 13.85
C THR A 197 -1.44 1.14 14.99
N LEU A 198 -2.09 0.01 14.67
CA LEU A 198 -2.76 -0.88 15.61
C LEU A 198 -2.16 -2.30 15.56
N ASP A 199 -2.10 -2.94 16.73
CA ASP A 199 -1.92 -4.38 16.86
C ASP A 199 -3.23 -5.05 17.32
N GLY A 200 -3.18 -6.36 17.60
CA GLY A 200 -4.30 -7.10 18.17
C GLY A 200 -5.26 -7.71 17.14
N ASN A 201 -6.46 -8.06 17.58
CA ASN A 201 -7.39 -8.94 16.85
C ASN A 201 -8.68 -8.22 16.39
N LEU A 202 -8.71 -6.90 16.47
CA LEU A 202 -9.85 -6.08 16.05
C LEU A 202 -9.70 -5.66 14.59
N ILE A 203 -10.78 -5.78 13.81
CA ILE A 203 -10.81 -5.28 12.44
C ILE A 203 -10.84 -3.75 12.46
N SER A 204 -9.97 -3.11 11.67
CA SER A 204 -9.89 -1.65 11.57
C SER A 204 -9.27 -1.20 10.24
N ALA A 205 -9.74 -0.07 9.72
CA ALA A 205 -9.11 0.66 8.62
C ALA A 205 -7.91 1.52 9.09
N ASP A 206 -7.42 1.30 10.32
CA ASP A 206 -6.27 2.00 10.90
C ASP A 206 -6.49 3.53 10.90
N TYR A 207 -5.44 4.36 10.81
CA TYR A 207 -5.57 5.82 10.83
C TYR A 207 -6.43 6.37 9.68
N VAL A 208 -6.62 5.60 8.61
CA VAL A 208 -7.48 5.96 7.48
C VAL A 208 -8.94 5.96 7.89
N GLY A 209 -9.37 5.04 8.76
CA GLY A 209 -10.70 5.06 9.37
C GLY A 209 -10.95 6.34 10.17
N THR A 210 -10.01 6.74 11.02
CA THR A 210 -10.11 8.01 11.76
C THR A 210 -10.15 9.22 10.82
N LEU A 211 -9.30 9.23 9.78
CA LEU A 211 -9.32 10.32 8.79
C LEU A 211 -10.66 10.40 8.08
N ARG A 212 -11.25 9.26 7.71
CA ARG A 212 -12.57 9.16 7.06
C ARG A 212 -13.65 9.81 7.90
N ASP A 213 -13.74 9.44 9.17
CA ASP A 213 -14.74 9.99 10.09
C ASP A 213 -14.58 11.51 10.23
N LEU A 214 -13.36 12.00 10.41
CA LEU A 214 -13.07 13.43 10.54
C LEU A 214 -13.37 14.21 9.25
N MET A 215 -13.11 13.64 8.07
CA MET A 215 -13.47 14.26 6.79
C MET A 215 -14.98 14.42 6.66
N GLN A 216 -15.74 13.39 7.05
CA GLN A 216 -17.19 13.42 7.02
C GLN A 216 -17.77 14.43 8.03
N GLU A 217 -17.26 14.43 9.27
CA GLU A 217 -17.74 15.31 10.35
C GLU A 217 -17.32 16.77 10.15
N GLY A 218 -16.08 17.01 9.74
CA GLY A 218 -15.48 18.35 9.71
C GLY A 218 -15.66 19.09 8.39
N ILE A 219 -15.67 18.37 7.26
CA ILE A 219 -15.76 18.97 5.92
C ILE A 219 -17.05 18.54 5.19
N GLY A 220 -17.63 17.39 5.55
CA GLY A 220 -18.77 16.82 4.82
C GLY A 220 -18.35 16.16 3.51
N ALA A 221 -17.13 15.63 3.45
CA ALA A 221 -16.59 14.96 2.27
C ALA A 221 -16.33 13.48 2.53
N ASP A 222 -16.72 12.63 1.56
CA ASP A 222 -16.30 11.24 1.50
C ASP A 222 -14.77 11.16 1.31
N LEU A 223 -14.15 10.03 1.67
CA LEU A 223 -12.70 9.82 1.55
C LEU A 223 -12.36 8.66 0.59
N LEU A 224 -11.45 8.92 -0.34
CA LEU A 224 -10.67 7.91 -1.07
C LEU A 224 -9.19 8.12 -0.73
N PHE A 225 -8.63 7.23 0.06
CA PHE A 225 -7.22 7.30 0.44
C PHE A 225 -6.35 6.49 -0.54
N LEU A 226 -5.26 7.07 -1.03
CA LEU A 226 -4.30 6.41 -1.91
C LEU A 226 -2.95 6.32 -1.22
N GLN A 227 -2.47 5.09 -1.02
CA GLN A 227 -1.21 4.86 -0.34
C GLN A 227 -0.03 5.28 -1.21
N GLY A 228 0.82 6.16 -0.66
CA GLY A 228 2.06 6.60 -1.29
C GLY A 228 3.17 5.56 -1.20
N ALA A 229 4.35 5.85 -1.74
CA ALA A 229 5.53 4.98 -1.64
C ALA A 229 6.00 4.89 -0.18
N ALA A 230 5.53 3.88 0.54
CA ALA A 230 5.73 3.71 1.97
C ALA A 230 6.45 2.40 2.33
N GLY A 231 6.96 1.64 1.37
CA GLY A 231 7.63 0.36 1.61
C GLY A 231 8.73 0.37 2.68
N ASP A 232 9.34 1.52 2.96
CA ASP A 232 10.30 1.74 4.04
C ASP A 232 9.92 2.90 4.99
N ILE A 233 8.63 3.25 5.08
CA ILE A 233 8.09 4.37 5.86
C ILE A 233 7.04 3.88 6.85
N ASN A 234 7.21 4.18 8.14
CA ASN A 234 6.21 3.86 9.17
C ASN A 234 5.94 5.03 10.12
N HIS A 235 5.15 4.76 11.15
CA HIS A 235 4.71 5.74 12.17
C HIS A 235 5.59 5.78 13.41
N LEU A 236 6.60 4.91 13.52
CA LEU A 236 7.40 4.76 14.73
C LEU A 236 8.30 5.98 14.91
N ASP A 237 7.95 6.80 15.91
CA ASP A 237 8.70 8.00 16.26
C ASP A 237 10.13 7.64 16.67
N PRO A 238 11.18 8.15 15.98
CA PRO A 238 12.58 7.86 16.31
C PRO A 238 12.97 8.28 17.72
N GLU A 239 12.34 9.32 18.28
CA GLU A 239 12.64 9.80 19.64
C GLU A 239 11.94 8.94 20.71
N GLY A 240 10.93 8.16 20.32
CA GLY A 240 10.19 7.28 21.23
C GLY A 240 9.32 8.00 22.25
N GLU A 241 8.91 9.23 21.95
CA GLU A 241 8.02 10.02 22.80
C GLU A 241 6.55 9.62 22.63
N VAL A 242 6.22 8.93 21.54
CA VAL A 242 4.86 8.50 21.21
C VAL A 242 4.69 6.99 21.40
N ALA A 243 3.63 6.60 22.11
CA ALA A 243 3.21 5.21 22.21
C ALA A 243 2.86 4.65 20.82
N THR A 244 3.40 3.49 20.49
CA THR A 244 3.24 2.83 19.18
C THR A 244 2.23 1.69 19.30
N TYR A 245 1.53 1.35 18.22
CA TYR A 245 0.54 0.25 18.19
C TYR A 245 -0.64 0.46 19.16
N THR A 246 -1.30 1.61 19.11
CA THR A 246 -2.39 1.98 20.03
C THR A 246 -3.53 2.71 19.33
N PRO A 247 -4.79 2.59 19.82
CA PRO A 247 -5.91 3.42 19.37
C PRO A 247 -5.61 4.92 19.41
N GLU A 248 -4.85 5.38 20.41
CA GLU A 248 -4.46 6.78 20.55
C GLU A 248 -3.51 7.23 19.43
N ASN A 249 -2.55 6.39 19.01
CA ASN A 249 -1.65 6.71 17.91
C ASN A 249 -2.38 6.73 16.56
N ARG A 250 -3.26 5.76 16.33
CA ARG A 250 -4.21 5.75 15.20
C ARG A 250 -4.95 7.09 15.11
N GLN A 251 -5.56 7.52 16.22
CA GLN A 251 -6.30 8.78 16.30
C GLN A 251 -5.42 10.01 16.07
N ARG A 252 -4.23 10.04 16.70
CA ARG A 252 -3.25 11.11 16.55
C ARG A 252 -2.87 11.33 15.09
N ILE A 253 -2.58 10.26 14.36
CA ILE A 253 -2.18 10.31 12.94
C ILE A 253 -3.35 10.76 12.07
N GLY A 254 -4.54 10.16 12.26
CA GLY A 254 -5.75 10.57 11.54
C GLY A 254 -6.07 12.05 11.75
N CYS A 255 -6.02 12.54 12.99
CA CYS A 255 -6.21 13.96 13.32
C CYS A 255 -5.14 14.87 12.70
N ALA A 256 -3.88 14.45 12.69
CA ALA A 256 -2.79 15.22 12.13
C ALA A 256 -2.93 15.36 10.60
N LEU A 257 -3.31 14.28 9.91
CA LEU A 257 -3.64 14.30 8.48
C LEU A 257 -4.87 15.18 8.20
N PHE A 258 -5.95 15.02 8.97
CA PHE A 258 -7.17 15.82 8.81
C PHE A 258 -6.87 17.33 8.92
N ARG A 259 -6.17 17.77 9.97
CA ARG A 259 -5.77 19.18 10.14
C ARG A 259 -4.93 19.69 8.96
N LYS A 260 -4.08 18.83 8.40
CA LYS A 260 -3.28 19.19 7.22
C LYS A 260 -4.17 19.33 5.98
N VAL A 261 -5.10 18.40 5.77
CA VAL A 261 -6.09 18.42 4.67
C VAL A 261 -6.95 19.67 4.78
N GLU A 262 -7.56 19.94 5.94
CA GLU A 262 -8.39 21.12 6.20
C GLU A 262 -7.66 22.44 5.86
N ARG A 263 -6.37 22.52 6.21
CA ARG A 263 -5.55 23.70 5.88
C ARG A 263 -5.38 23.87 4.38
N ILE A 264 -4.99 22.82 3.65
CA ILE A 264 -4.74 22.91 2.21
C ILE A 264 -6.01 22.87 1.36
N TRP A 265 -7.15 22.49 1.95
CA TRP A 265 -8.46 22.48 1.30
C TRP A 265 -8.81 23.85 0.71
N LYS A 266 -8.54 24.91 1.48
CA LYS A 266 -8.79 26.31 1.06
C LYS A 266 -7.83 26.77 -0.04
N GLU A 267 -6.70 26.09 -0.20
CA GLU A 267 -5.68 26.35 -1.22
C GLU A 267 -5.94 25.55 -2.50
N ALA A 268 -6.92 24.63 -2.51
CA ALA A 268 -7.22 23.80 -3.67
C ALA A 268 -7.75 24.64 -4.84
N GLY A 269 -6.94 24.72 -5.90
CA GLY A 269 -7.29 25.41 -7.14
C GLY A 269 -7.97 24.47 -8.11
N GLU A 270 -8.89 25.00 -8.92
CA GLU A 270 -9.49 24.24 -10.02
C GLU A 270 -8.41 23.77 -11.01
N ILE A 271 -8.49 22.50 -11.41
CA ILE A 271 -7.65 21.92 -12.45
C ILE A 271 -8.52 21.43 -13.59
N SER A 272 -7.94 21.45 -14.79
CA SER A 272 -8.59 20.96 -16.00
C SER A 272 -7.57 20.28 -16.91
N GLY A 273 -8.04 19.70 -18.01
CA GLY A 273 -7.22 18.93 -18.94
C GLY A 273 -7.69 17.49 -19.04
N PRO A 274 -6.90 16.63 -19.71
CA PRO A 274 -7.41 15.38 -20.19
C PRO A 274 -7.54 14.32 -19.09
N VAL A 275 -8.49 13.41 -19.29
CA VAL A 275 -8.68 12.21 -18.48
C VAL A 275 -8.24 11.00 -19.31
N LEU A 276 -7.11 10.39 -18.93
CA LEU A 276 -6.46 9.33 -19.71
C LEU A 276 -5.93 8.21 -18.81
N SER A 277 -5.92 6.98 -19.32
CA SER A 277 -5.28 5.83 -18.64
C SER A 277 -4.45 5.00 -19.60
N ARG A 278 -3.20 4.70 -19.23
CA ARG A 278 -2.34 3.75 -19.94
C ARG A 278 -1.75 2.76 -18.96
N SER A 279 -1.57 1.52 -19.41
CA SER A 279 -0.91 0.49 -18.62
C SER A 279 0.11 -0.27 -19.45
N ARG A 280 1.12 -0.78 -18.76
CA ARG A 280 2.20 -1.57 -19.37
C ARG A 280 2.58 -2.71 -18.45
N ARG A 281 2.66 -3.91 -19.00
CA ARG A 281 3.24 -5.06 -18.31
C ARG A 281 4.74 -5.09 -18.56
N VAL A 282 5.49 -5.16 -17.46
CA VAL A 282 6.96 -5.13 -17.45
C VAL A 282 7.46 -6.48 -16.95
N PRO A 283 8.29 -7.20 -17.74
CA PRO A 283 8.91 -8.42 -17.26
C PRO A 283 9.92 -8.09 -16.16
N VAL A 284 9.69 -8.66 -14.98
CA VAL A 284 10.56 -8.54 -13.80
C VAL A 284 11.13 -9.89 -13.42
N ARG A 285 12.35 -9.89 -12.88
CA ARG A 285 12.99 -11.11 -12.37
C ARG A 285 12.62 -11.32 -10.92
N LEU A 286 12.43 -12.58 -10.54
CA LEU A 286 12.25 -13.01 -9.17
C LEU A 286 13.53 -13.67 -8.66
N ARG A 287 13.93 -13.31 -7.44
CA ARG A 287 15.02 -13.94 -6.71
C ARG A 287 14.61 -15.36 -6.33
N LEU A 288 15.56 -16.27 -6.44
CA LEU A 288 15.51 -17.62 -5.88
C LEU A 288 16.66 -17.79 -4.91
N PRO A 289 16.49 -18.57 -3.84
CA PRO A 289 17.60 -18.91 -2.97
C PRO A 289 18.56 -19.85 -3.70
N SER A 290 19.83 -19.76 -3.34
CA SER A 290 20.87 -20.71 -3.71
C SER A 290 20.69 -22.04 -2.96
N ALA A 291 21.32 -23.11 -3.48
CA ALA A 291 21.34 -24.40 -2.80
C ALA A 291 21.95 -24.34 -1.39
N GLN A 292 22.90 -23.42 -1.18
CA GLN A 292 23.49 -23.17 0.13
C GLN A 292 22.48 -22.54 1.10
N GLU A 293 21.78 -21.47 0.68
CA GLU A 293 20.74 -20.82 1.50
C GLU A 293 19.60 -21.78 1.85
N VAL A 294 19.27 -22.73 0.96
CA VAL A 294 18.30 -23.79 1.22
C VAL A 294 18.79 -24.76 2.32
N GLU A 295 20.06 -25.16 2.30
CA GLU A 295 20.62 -26.05 3.34
C GLU A 295 20.76 -25.33 4.69
N GLU A 296 21.14 -24.04 4.67
CA GLU A 296 21.14 -23.18 5.84
C GLU A 296 19.74 -23.05 6.43
N ALA A 297 18.73 -22.81 5.59
CA ALA A 297 17.33 -22.76 6.03
C ALA A 297 16.88 -24.09 6.67
N ARG A 298 17.21 -25.24 6.08
CA ARG A 298 16.92 -26.56 6.67
C ARG A 298 17.61 -26.75 8.02
N THR A 299 18.81 -26.22 8.19
CA THR A 299 19.55 -26.30 9.45
C THR A 299 18.89 -25.42 10.51
N VAL A 300 18.56 -24.17 10.20
CA VAL A 300 17.85 -23.25 11.11
C VAL A 300 16.52 -23.85 11.57
N ILE A 301 15.76 -24.48 10.66
CA ILE A 301 14.49 -25.13 11.02
C ILE A 301 14.71 -26.27 12.02
N ARG A 302 15.72 -27.12 11.81
CA ARG A 302 16.07 -28.20 12.74
C ARG A 302 16.53 -27.68 14.10
N GLU A 303 17.34 -26.62 14.12
CA GLU A 303 17.82 -26.01 15.38
C GLU A 303 16.69 -25.37 16.20
N ALA A 304 15.64 -24.89 15.52
CA ALA A 304 14.46 -24.33 16.18
C ALA A 304 13.45 -25.38 16.66
N GLU A 305 13.67 -26.68 16.38
CA GLU A 305 12.80 -27.75 16.88
C GLU A 305 12.83 -27.78 18.41
N GLY A 306 11.68 -27.50 19.04
CA GLY A 306 11.54 -27.45 20.50
C GLY A 306 11.95 -26.12 21.14
N ALA A 307 12.28 -25.09 20.35
CA ALA A 307 12.55 -23.76 20.90
C ALA A 307 11.26 -23.11 21.46
N GLU A 308 11.31 -22.70 22.73
CA GLU A 308 10.30 -21.81 23.33
C GLU A 308 10.64 -20.34 23.01
N GLY A 309 9.63 -19.52 22.74
CA GLY A 309 9.80 -18.13 22.32
C GLY A 309 8.47 -17.50 21.92
N ALA A 310 8.34 -16.18 22.12
CA ALA A 310 7.13 -15.39 21.93
C ALA A 310 7.29 -14.38 20.78
N ARG A 311 6.17 -14.09 20.09
CA ARG A 311 5.93 -13.09 19.04
C ARG A 311 6.90 -13.08 17.85
N LEU A 312 6.35 -13.10 16.63
CA LEU A 312 7.11 -13.00 15.39
C LEU A 312 6.96 -11.57 14.83
N THR A 313 7.94 -10.69 15.09
CA THR A 313 7.99 -9.32 14.52
C THR A 313 9.33 -9.02 13.84
N ALA A 314 9.40 -7.93 13.06
CA ALA A 314 10.67 -7.46 12.48
C ALA A 314 11.68 -7.02 13.56
N GLU A 315 11.19 -6.52 14.70
CA GLU A 315 12.03 -6.18 15.85
C GLU A 315 12.65 -7.44 16.48
N ASP A 316 11.89 -8.54 16.57
CA ASP A 316 12.38 -9.82 17.14
C ASP A 316 13.41 -10.48 16.21
N LEU A 317 13.20 -10.36 14.90
CA LEU A 317 14.21 -10.72 13.91
C LEU A 317 15.50 -9.91 14.09
N ALA A 318 15.41 -8.59 14.31
CA ALA A 318 16.57 -7.73 14.56
C ALA A 318 17.31 -8.10 15.86
N LYS A 319 16.62 -8.72 16.83
CA LYS A 319 17.21 -9.27 18.07
C LYS A 319 17.79 -10.68 17.90
N GLY A 320 17.63 -11.30 16.73
CA GLY A 320 18.15 -12.63 16.42
C GLY A 320 17.30 -13.78 16.97
N ASP A 321 16.00 -13.56 17.21
CA ASP A 321 15.09 -14.60 17.73
C ASP A 321 15.06 -15.85 16.83
N LEU A 322 15.16 -17.03 17.46
CA LEU A 322 15.29 -18.30 16.75
C LEU A 322 14.00 -18.72 16.04
N LYS A 323 12.82 -18.43 16.60
CA LYS A 323 11.53 -18.71 15.94
C LYS A 323 11.29 -17.79 14.75
N ALA A 324 11.62 -16.50 14.89
CA ALA A 324 11.58 -15.55 13.78
C ALA A 324 12.47 -16.03 12.63
N ARG A 325 13.70 -16.44 12.92
CA ARG A 325 14.61 -17.02 11.93
C ARG A 325 14.07 -18.30 11.30
N ALA A 326 13.46 -19.19 12.08
CA ALA A 326 12.86 -20.42 11.57
C ALA A 326 11.68 -20.17 10.64
N PHE A 327 10.83 -19.18 10.94
CA PHE A 327 9.75 -18.74 10.04
C PHE A 327 10.31 -18.29 8.68
N PHE A 328 11.31 -17.41 8.66
CA PHE A 328 11.92 -16.96 7.40
C PHE A 328 12.67 -18.08 6.68
N ALA A 329 13.25 -19.03 7.41
CA ALA A 329 13.83 -20.23 6.80
C ALA A 329 12.76 -21.09 6.09
N GLN A 330 11.57 -21.24 6.67
CA GLN A 330 10.45 -21.91 5.98
C GLN A 330 10.02 -21.14 4.73
N GLU A 331 10.01 -19.80 4.77
CA GLU A 331 9.74 -18.97 3.60
C GLU A 331 10.76 -19.17 2.48
N VAL A 332 12.05 -19.31 2.80
CA VAL A 332 13.10 -19.65 1.83
C VAL A 332 12.80 -20.98 1.13
N LEU A 333 12.39 -22.01 1.89
CA LEU A 333 12.02 -23.30 1.30
C LEU A 333 10.77 -23.19 0.41
N ARG A 334 9.75 -22.44 0.81
CA ARG A 334 8.55 -22.18 -0.02
C ARG A 334 8.91 -21.49 -1.33
N VAL A 335 9.84 -20.53 -1.30
CA VAL A 335 10.32 -19.85 -2.53
C VAL A 335 11.07 -20.84 -3.42
N TRP A 336 11.94 -21.68 -2.86
CA TRP A 336 12.68 -22.70 -3.60
C TRP A 336 11.74 -23.70 -4.29
N GLU A 337 10.73 -24.19 -3.57
CA GLU A 337 9.75 -25.16 -4.09
C GLU A 337 8.90 -24.59 -5.24
N ARG A 338 8.54 -23.30 -5.18
CA ARG A 338 7.82 -22.63 -6.27
C ARG A 338 8.66 -22.53 -7.54
N GLY A 339 9.96 -22.28 -7.41
CA GLY A 339 10.91 -22.25 -8.55
C GLY A 339 10.68 -21.15 -9.61
N GLU A 340 9.72 -20.24 -9.41
CA GLU A 340 9.44 -19.17 -10.38
C GLU A 340 10.60 -18.15 -10.41
N THR A 341 11.05 -17.79 -11.60
CA THR A 341 12.20 -16.88 -11.80
C THR A 341 11.83 -15.54 -12.42
N GLY A 342 10.56 -15.36 -12.81
CA GLY A 342 10.06 -14.16 -13.44
C GLY A 342 8.57 -13.99 -13.24
N ALA A 343 8.11 -12.76 -13.40
CA ALA A 343 6.71 -12.37 -13.36
C ALA A 343 6.50 -11.11 -14.22
N GLU A 344 5.24 -10.77 -14.48
CA GLU A 344 4.86 -9.54 -15.17
C GLU A 344 4.32 -8.53 -14.15
N MET A 345 4.93 -7.35 -14.10
CA MET A 345 4.48 -6.25 -13.25
C MET A 345 3.65 -5.27 -14.08
N GLU A 346 2.37 -5.10 -13.75
CA GLU A 346 1.52 -4.09 -14.39
C GLU A 346 1.78 -2.71 -13.77
N LEU A 347 2.30 -1.77 -14.56
CA LEU A 347 2.35 -0.36 -14.22
C LEU A 347 1.18 0.35 -14.89
N GLN A 348 0.49 1.24 -14.18
CA GLN A 348 -0.62 2.01 -14.74
C GLN A 348 -0.44 3.49 -14.44
N ALA A 349 -0.59 4.35 -15.45
CA ALA A 349 -0.66 5.79 -15.28
C ALA A 349 -2.09 6.27 -15.56
N VAL A 350 -2.68 7.00 -14.60
CA VAL A 350 -3.99 7.65 -14.74
C VAL A 350 -3.78 9.16 -14.63
N ARG A 351 -4.08 9.88 -15.71
CA ARG A 351 -4.04 11.35 -15.76
C ARG A 351 -5.41 11.93 -15.52
N LEU A 352 -5.50 12.88 -14.60
CA LEU A 352 -6.69 13.68 -14.32
C LEU A 352 -6.30 15.16 -14.41
N GLY A 353 -6.35 15.72 -15.62
CA GLY A 353 -5.89 17.09 -15.87
C GLY A 353 -4.38 17.25 -15.65
N GLU A 354 -4.01 17.95 -14.57
CA GLU A 354 -2.63 18.26 -14.20
C GLU A 354 -1.99 17.21 -13.27
N VAL A 355 -2.78 16.32 -12.68
CA VAL A 355 -2.29 15.26 -11.79
C VAL A 355 -2.21 13.91 -12.51
N VAL A 356 -1.12 13.19 -12.26
CA VAL A 356 -0.91 11.83 -12.70
C VAL A 356 -0.70 10.91 -11.50
N LEU A 357 -1.48 9.85 -11.45
CA LEU A 357 -1.36 8.75 -10.50
C LEU A 357 -0.62 7.60 -11.19
N VAL A 358 0.45 7.10 -10.58
CA VAL A 358 1.23 5.96 -11.08
C VAL A 358 1.02 4.77 -10.15
N GLY A 359 0.20 3.81 -10.57
CA GLY A 359 -0.07 2.58 -9.86
C GLY A 359 1.06 1.56 -10.03
N ILE A 360 1.55 1.02 -8.90
CA ILE A 360 2.61 0.01 -8.85
C ILE A 360 2.17 -1.13 -7.91
N PRO A 361 2.24 -2.41 -8.32
CA PRO A 361 1.76 -3.54 -7.55
C PRO A 361 2.82 -4.03 -6.55
N ALA A 362 3.42 -3.13 -5.76
CA ALA A 362 4.46 -3.44 -4.78
C ALA A 362 4.42 -2.42 -3.63
N GLU A 363 5.08 -2.72 -2.52
CA GLU A 363 5.40 -1.77 -1.44
C GLU A 363 6.67 -1.00 -1.85
N VAL A 364 6.52 0.26 -2.27
CA VAL A 364 7.57 1.01 -2.98
C VAL A 364 8.36 1.86 -1.99
N PHE A 365 9.70 1.79 -2.05
CA PHE A 365 10.55 2.65 -1.23
C PHE A 365 10.38 4.13 -1.59
N ALA A 366 10.45 4.99 -0.57
CA ALA A 366 10.22 6.43 -0.73
C ALA A 366 11.17 7.06 -1.77
N GLU A 367 12.45 6.64 -1.84
CA GLU A 367 13.40 7.13 -2.84
C GLU A 367 12.91 6.91 -4.27
N ILE A 368 12.28 5.77 -4.53
CA ILE A 368 11.81 5.42 -5.87
C ILE A 368 10.63 6.31 -6.24
N GLY A 369 9.68 6.49 -5.32
CA GLY A 369 8.55 7.41 -5.51
C GLY A 369 9.01 8.86 -5.75
N ILE A 370 9.98 9.33 -4.96
CA ILE A 370 10.60 10.64 -5.13
C ILE A 370 11.28 10.76 -6.50
N LYS A 371 12.09 9.77 -6.91
CA LYS A 371 12.75 9.75 -8.23
C LYS A 371 11.75 9.79 -9.38
N MET A 372 10.62 9.09 -9.27
CA MET A 372 9.56 9.11 -10.29
C MET A 372 8.93 10.49 -10.42
N ARG A 373 8.54 11.08 -9.29
CA ARG A 373 7.96 12.42 -9.28
C ARG A 373 8.93 13.46 -9.83
N ASP A 374 10.18 13.43 -9.40
CA ASP A 374 11.19 14.44 -9.77
C ASP A 374 11.59 14.34 -11.27
N ARG A 375 11.37 13.18 -11.90
CA ARG A 375 11.58 12.96 -13.34
C ARG A 375 10.32 13.15 -14.18
N SER A 376 9.17 13.35 -13.54
CA SER A 376 7.89 13.44 -14.24
C SER A 376 7.81 14.73 -15.07
N PRO A 377 7.27 14.67 -16.31
CA PRO A 377 6.98 15.88 -17.07
C PRO A 377 5.73 16.62 -16.53
N PHE A 378 5.01 16.04 -15.58
CA PHE A 378 3.79 16.61 -15.00
C PHE A 378 4.09 17.39 -13.71
N PRO A 379 3.38 18.50 -13.46
CA PRO A 379 3.54 19.27 -12.22
C PRO A 379 3.14 18.48 -10.98
N TYR A 380 2.20 17.53 -11.13
CA TYR A 380 1.75 16.66 -10.06
C TYR A 380 1.83 15.19 -10.45
N THR A 381 2.73 14.45 -9.81
CA THR A 381 2.81 13.00 -9.93
C THR A 381 2.87 12.35 -8.56
N SER A 382 2.00 11.36 -8.36
CA SER A 382 1.86 10.60 -7.13
C SER A 382 1.96 9.11 -7.44
N VAL A 383 2.87 8.41 -6.77
CA VAL A 383 2.94 6.95 -6.82
C VAL A 383 1.86 6.39 -5.90
N VAL A 384 1.02 5.52 -6.43
CA VAL A 384 0.04 4.72 -5.69
C VAL A 384 0.61 3.32 -5.58
N GLU A 385 1.16 2.98 -4.43
CA GLU A 385 1.68 1.64 -4.18
C GLU A 385 0.53 0.63 -3.95
N LEU A 386 0.84 -0.66 -3.99
CA LEU A 386 -0.15 -1.74 -3.86
C LEU A 386 -1.35 -1.59 -4.81
N ALA A 387 -1.10 -1.00 -5.99
CA ALA A 387 -2.10 -0.82 -7.03
C ALA A 387 -2.01 -1.93 -8.08
N ASN A 388 -3.15 -2.51 -8.43
CA ASN A 388 -3.35 -3.57 -9.42
C ASN A 388 -2.67 -4.91 -9.08
N GLY A 389 -2.21 -5.08 -7.85
CA GLY A 389 -1.54 -6.30 -7.40
C GLY A 389 -0.69 -6.07 -6.14
N ALA A 390 -0.06 -7.15 -5.67
CA ALA A 390 0.87 -7.11 -4.54
C ALA A 390 2.04 -8.11 -4.75
N MET A 391 3.19 -7.57 -5.14
CA MET A 391 4.42 -8.31 -5.51
C MET A 391 5.54 -8.18 -4.47
N GLY A 392 5.21 -7.83 -3.23
CA GLY A 392 6.20 -7.64 -2.18
C GLY A 392 6.79 -6.24 -2.16
N TYR A 393 7.92 -6.11 -1.48
CA TYR A 393 8.70 -4.87 -1.47
C TYR A 393 9.37 -4.62 -2.81
N LEU A 394 9.42 -3.34 -3.19
CA LEU A 394 10.29 -2.80 -4.23
C LEU A 394 11.36 -1.90 -3.59
N PRO A 395 12.48 -2.48 -3.10
CA PRO A 395 13.62 -1.73 -2.60
C PRO A 395 14.41 -1.05 -3.71
N THR A 396 15.24 -0.08 -3.33
CA THR A 396 16.31 0.40 -4.21
C THR A 396 17.33 -0.72 -4.46
N LYS A 397 18.04 -0.65 -5.59
CA LYS A 397 19.13 -1.60 -5.90
C LYS A 397 20.17 -1.66 -4.78
N GLN A 398 20.48 -0.51 -4.17
CA GLN A 398 21.43 -0.39 -3.07
C GLN A 398 20.95 -1.12 -1.82
N ALA A 399 19.66 -1.00 -1.48
CA ALA A 399 19.08 -1.62 -0.28
C ALA A 399 19.35 -3.13 -0.20
N PHE A 400 19.27 -3.85 -1.33
CA PHE A 400 19.55 -5.29 -1.38
C PHE A 400 20.95 -5.68 -0.88
N SER A 401 21.93 -4.77 -0.95
CA SER A 401 23.29 -5.03 -0.44
C SER A 401 23.50 -4.59 1.01
N GLU A 402 22.56 -3.86 1.59
CA GLU A 402 22.68 -3.28 2.94
C GLU A 402 21.98 -4.11 4.01
N GLY A 403 20.92 -4.83 3.63
CA GLY A 403 20.06 -5.59 4.54
C GLY A 403 18.77 -4.85 4.92
N GLY A 404 18.15 -5.33 6.00
CA GLY A 404 16.81 -4.90 6.43
C GLY A 404 15.71 -5.86 5.98
N TYR A 405 14.61 -5.88 6.73
CA TYR A 405 13.48 -6.79 6.57
C TYR A 405 12.92 -6.79 5.14
N GLU A 406 12.75 -5.61 4.56
CA GLU A 406 12.13 -5.41 3.26
C GLU A 406 12.89 -6.12 2.12
N THR A 407 14.19 -6.32 2.31
CA THR A 407 15.09 -6.95 1.34
C THR A 407 15.21 -8.46 1.53
N MET A 408 14.69 -9.02 2.62
CA MET A 408 14.75 -10.45 2.87
C MET A 408 13.90 -11.22 1.86
N LEU A 409 14.40 -12.40 1.47
CA LEU A 409 13.69 -13.28 0.56
C LEU A 409 12.60 -14.03 1.31
N ASN A 410 11.36 -13.91 0.86
CA ASN A 410 10.23 -14.70 1.37
C ASN A 410 9.17 -14.89 0.26
N SER A 411 8.08 -15.62 0.53
CA SER A 411 7.04 -15.90 -0.47
C SER A 411 6.28 -14.66 -0.97
N TYR A 412 6.39 -13.54 -0.24
CA TYR A 412 5.81 -12.25 -0.60
C TYR A 412 6.82 -11.33 -1.31
N SER A 413 8.04 -11.16 -0.78
CA SER A 413 9.08 -10.26 -1.30
C SER A 413 10.17 -11.00 -2.08
N ARG A 414 10.03 -11.00 -3.42
CA ARG A 414 10.91 -11.76 -4.34
C ARG A 414 11.52 -10.93 -5.44
N LEU A 415 11.18 -9.66 -5.60
CA LEU A 415 11.68 -8.84 -6.71
C LEU A 415 13.21 -8.77 -6.71
N ALA A 416 13.81 -8.80 -7.91
CA ALA A 416 15.26 -8.71 -8.09
C ALA A 416 15.78 -7.26 -8.02
N PRO A 417 17.10 -7.06 -7.76
CA PRO A 417 17.68 -5.71 -7.63
C PRO A 417 17.62 -4.83 -8.88
N ASP A 418 17.42 -5.39 -10.07
CA ASP A 418 17.25 -4.60 -11.31
C ASP A 418 15.82 -4.09 -11.52
N THR A 419 14.85 -4.50 -10.67
CA THR A 419 13.45 -4.09 -10.80
C THR A 419 13.29 -2.58 -10.66
N GLU A 420 14.00 -1.91 -9.73
CA GLU A 420 13.97 -0.44 -9.60
C GLU A 420 14.21 0.24 -10.96
N LYS A 421 15.28 -0.16 -11.66
CA LYS A 421 15.65 0.42 -12.96
C LYS A 421 14.55 0.18 -13.99
N ARG A 422 14.05 -1.05 -14.09
CA ARG A 422 13.01 -1.43 -15.07
C ARG A 422 11.73 -0.64 -14.86
N VAL A 423 11.31 -0.48 -13.60
CA VAL A 423 10.11 0.27 -13.25
C VAL A 423 10.29 1.75 -13.58
N LEU A 424 11.41 2.37 -13.19
CA LEU A 424 11.68 3.78 -13.51
C LEU A 424 11.71 4.05 -15.03
N GLU A 425 12.32 3.18 -15.82
CA GLU A 425 12.34 3.29 -17.29
C GLU A 425 10.94 3.14 -17.89
N ALA A 426 10.19 2.12 -17.45
CA ALA A 426 8.85 1.86 -17.97
C ALA A 426 7.84 2.95 -17.56
N THR A 427 7.93 3.48 -16.34
CA THR A 427 7.14 4.63 -15.89
C THR A 427 7.46 5.87 -16.72
N GLY A 428 8.74 6.12 -17.03
CA GLY A 428 9.12 7.24 -17.90
C GLY A 428 8.41 7.19 -19.26
N VAL A 429 8.41 6.02 -19.90
CA VAL A 429 7.70 5.82 -21.17
C VAL A 429 6.19 5.98 -21.00
N LEU A 430 5.59 5.40 -19.95
CA LEU A 430 4.15 5.55 -19.68
C LEU A 430 3.74 7.01 -19.52
N LEU A 431 4.56 7.84 -18.87
CA LEU A 431 4.29 9.26 -18.68
C LEU A 431 4.38 10.07 -19.99
N GLU A 432 5.17 9.62 -20.98
CA GLU A 432 5.22 10.24 -22.31
C GLU A 432 4.00 9.89 -23.18
N GLU A 433 3.28 8.81 -22.85
CA GLU A 433 2.12 8.30 -23.60
C GLU A 433 0.76 8.90 -23.16
N ILE A 434 0.72 9.71 -22.09
CA ILE A 434 -0.51 10.25 -21.47
C ILE A 434 -0.59 11.78 -21.38
#